data_AF-A0A662KNQ1-F1
#
_entry.id   AF-A0A662KNQ1-F1
#
_cell.length_a   1.000
_cell.length_b   1.000
_cell.length_c   1.000
_cell.angle_alpha   90.00
_cell.angle_beta   90.00
_cell.angle_gamma   90.00
#
_symmetry.space_group_name_H-M   'P 1'
#
loop_
_entity.id
_entity.type
_entity.pdbx_description
1 polymer ?
#
loop_
_entity_poly.entity_id
_entity_poly.type
_entity_poly.pdbx_seq_one_letter_code
_entity_poly.pdbx_strand_id
1 'polypeptide(L)'
;MKKLLATMIFLLFTVPLITGNIFVKEYVESKGIWVWGSTLYETGVDNFVYEMVEHNFSDVYLLVKDVTGYYTFSLISELLNKANGKFRVHAWIICFQDYSQGGWIDVNSSSYRQYLINNIIIPLVEMGVDGICLDYIRYPGNAYGNTYPVTSFCMEVRNAVKSINPDCILSAAVMPEMEANAYYYGQDYAEMSRYMDVLMPMTYTHNYQMPPSWVGEVISFIKARASCKVQAIIQSLDDESVFMSNDELKACIECALKNDSNGISFFRYPVAEWQYEIIDEYVPFFDDIPPCIEIEYPLENSFYMFGYRIMSLYNKTVIIGSPRELKVNTTDNEGIEKVEFYIDDELVAEDTEEPYIFELSKGCYKIKVVSYDYSKNFASDEMNICLFCIS
;
A
#
# COMPACT_ATOMS: atom_id res chain seq x y z
N MET A 1 -62.98 -13.44 -16.18
CA MET A 1 -62.80 -12.00 -15.87
C MET A 1 -63.26 -11.73 -14.44
N LYS A 2 -62.40 -11.05 -13.66
CA LYS A 2 -62.59 -10.48 -12.30
C LYS A 2 -62.59 -11.43 -11.08
N LYS A 3 -61.44 -11.36 -10.38
CA LYS A 3 -61.19 -11.20 -8.92
C LYS A 3 -61.94 -12.11 -7.93
N LEU A 4 -61.17 -12.92 -7.19
CA LEU A 4 -61.39 -13.08 -5.75
C LEU A 4 -60.06 -13.02 -4.99
N LEU A 5 -60.10 -12.21 -3.94
CA LEU A 5 -59.06 -11.83 -3.00
C LEU A 5 -58.94 -12.93 -1.94
N ALA A 6 -57.74 -13.42 -1.64
CA ALA A 6 -57.49 -14.26 -0.46
C ALA A 6 -56.39 -13.60 0.38
N THR A 7 -56.83 -13.08 1.51
CA THR A 7 -56.09 -12.44 2.59
C THR A 7 -55.06 -13.42 3.18
N MET A 8 -53.78 -13.05 3.21
CA MET A 8 -52.77 -13.72 4.05
C MET A 8 -52.34 -12.75 5.15
N ILE A 9 -52.72 -13.10 6.37
CA ILE A 9 -52.40 -12.41 7.62
C ILE A 9 -50.90 -12.62 7.89
N PHE A 10 -50.11 -11.56 7.85
CA PHE A 10 -48.75 -11.56 8.37
C PHE A 10 -48.80 -11.23 9.87
N LEU A 11 -48.45 -12.21 10.72
CA LEU A 11 -48.09 -11.94 12.11
C LEU A 11 -46.81 -11.09 12.12
N LEU A 12 -46.92 -9.84 12.57
CA LEU A 12 -45.79 -9.01 12.95
C LEU A 12 -45.22 -9.54 14.27
N PHE A 13 -44.18 -10.35 14.20
CA PHE A 13 -43.23 -10.46 15.31
C PHE A 13 -42.29 -9.26 15.22
N THR A 14 -42.52 -8.25 16.06
CA THR A 14 -41.56 -7.17 16.29
C THR A 14 -40.37 -7.75 17.05
N VAL A 15 -39.34 -8.16 16.32
CA VAL A 15 -38.00 -8.33 16.89
C VAL A 15 -37.48 -6.92 17.20
N PRO A 16 -36.97 -6.64 18.41
CA PRO A 16 -36.35 -5.35 18.68
C PRO A 16 -35.15 -5.19 17.75
N LEU A 17 -35.14 -4.11 16.96
CA LEU A 17 -33.98 -3.71 16.19
C LEU A 17 -32.89 -3.34 17.20
N ILE A 18 -31.92 -4.24 17.41
CA ILE A 18 -30.67 -3.87 18.08
C ILE A 18 -29.93 -3.00 17.07
N THR A 19 -30.05 -1.68 17.20
CA THR A 19 -29.18 -0.73 16.50
C THR A 19 -27.81 -0.78 17.19
N GLY A 20 -27.07 -1.86 16.98
CA GLY A 20 -25.63 -1.81 17.07
C GLY A 20 -25.16 -1.06 15.82
N ASN A 21 -24.40 0.02 15.99
CA ASN A 21 -23.63 0.57 14.88
C ASN A 21 -22.79 -0.59 14.31
N ILE A 22 -23.13 -1.04 13.12
CA ILE A 22 -22.22 -1.88 12.34
C ILE A 22 -21.07 -0.95 12.01
N PHE A 23 -19.94 -1.10 12.72
CA PHE A 23 -18.70 -0.45 12.32
C PHE A 23 -18.33 -1.02 10.96
N VAL A 24 -18.52 -0.22 9.91
CA VAL A 24 -18.07 -0.54 8.56
C VAL A 24 -16.60 -0.12 8.51
N LYS A 25 -15.70 -1.09 8.42
CA LYS A 25 -14.30 -0.81 8.14
C LYS A 25 -14.20 -0.20 6.74
N GLU A 26 -13.46 0.89 6.60
CA GLU A 26 -13.17 1.51 5.31
C GLU A 26 -11.80 1.07 4.84
N TYR A 27 -11.74 0.50 3.63
CA TYR A 27 -10.49 0.06 3.04
C TYR A 27 -9.77 1.21 2.35
N VAL A 28 -8.48 1.37 2.65
CA VAL A 28 -7.61 2.40 2.07
C VAL A 28 -6.43 1.76 1.35
N GLU A 29 -5.87 2.42 0.33
CA GLU A 29 -4.72 1.87 -0.40
C GLU A 29 -3.42 1.88 0.43
N SER A 30 -3.28 2.83 1.35
CA SER A 30 -2.18 2.85 2.32
C SER A 30 -2.57 3.61 3.58
N LYS A 31 -1.98 3.19 4.70
CA LYS A 31 -2.07 3.84 6.01
C LYS A 31 -0.66 4.03 6.57
N GLY A 32 -0.18 5.27 6.52
CA GLY A 32 1.20 5.63 6.84
C GLY A 32 1.38 6.40 8.14
N ILE A 33 2.55 6.28 8.74
CA ILE A 33 2.91 6.99 9.98
C ILE A 33 4.36 7.49 9.91
N TRP A 34 4.56 8.74 10.29
CA TRP A 34 5.86 9.40 10.26
C TRP A 34 6.49 9.42 11.64
N VAL A 35 7.75 9.01 11.76
CA VAL A 35 8.44 8.89 13.04
C VAL A 35 9.84 9.48 12.98
N TRP A 36 10.19 10.28 13.98
CA TRP A 36 11.56 10.76 14.16
C TRP A 36 12.46 9.65 14.69
N GLY A 37 13.73 9.64 14.26
CA GLY A 37 14.70 8.67 14.77
C GLY A 37 14.91 8.75 16.28
N SER A 38 14.86 9.95 16.87
CA SER A 38 14.92 10.13 18.33
C SER A 38 13.74 9.47 19.05
N THR A 39 12.53 9.69 18.54
CA THR A 39 11.31 9.11 19.12
C THR A 39 11.32 7.59 19.00
N LEU A 40 11.69 7.03 17.84
CA LEU A 40 11.79 5.57 17.68
C LEU A 40 12.86 4.96 18.60
N TYR A 41 13.99 5.65 18.77
CA TYR A 41 15.04 5.23 19.72
C TYR A 41 14.53 5.22 21.18
N GLU A 42 13.77 6.24 21.58
CA GLU A 42 13.20 6.35 22.93
C GLU A 42 12.11 5.30 23.20
N THR A 43 11.19 5.08 22.24
CA THR A 43 10.14 4.06 22.32
C THR A 43 10.70 2.63 22.31
N GLY A 44 11.78 2.42 21.56
CA GLY A 44 12.35 1.11 21.26
C GLY A 44 11.66 0.47 20.06
N VAL A 45 12.47 -0.11 19.15
CA VAL A 45 11.99 -0.64 17.86
C VAL A 45 10.97 -1.77 18.02
N ASP A 46 11.17 -2.67 19.00
CA ASP A 46 10.25 -3.78 19.24
C ASP A 46 8.84 -3.29 19.65
N ASN A 47 8.76 -2.30 20.55
CA ASN A 47 7.48 -1.73 20.99
C ASN A 47 6.79 -1.01 19.84
N PHE A 48 7.55 -0.21 19.09
CA PHE A 48 7.04 0.49 17.93
C PHE A 48 6.47 -0.48 16.88
N VAL A 49 7.23 -1.52 16.50
CA VAL A 49 6.77 -2.53 15.53
C VAL A 49 5.48 -3.22 15.99
N TYR A 50 5.40 -3.58 17.27
CA TYR A 50 4.20 -4.18 17.84
C TYR A 50 2.98 -3.26 17.68
N GLU A 51 3.12 -1.98 18.05
CA GLU A 51 2.06 -0.97 17.93
C GLU A 51 1.65 -0.74 16.47
N MET A 52 2.61 -0.69 15.54
CA MET A 52 2.30 -0.48 14.12
C MET A 52 1.51 -1.65 13.51
N VAL A 53 1.82 -2.88 13.93
CA VAL A 53 1.09 -4.08 13.52
C VAL A 53 -0.30 -4.11 14.16
N GLU A 54 -0.40 -3.81 15.45
CA GLU A 54 -1.68 -3.77 16.18
C GLU A 54 -2.69 -2.83 15.53
N HIS A 55 -2.22 -1.67 15.06
CA HIS A 55 -3.05 -0.65 14.42
C HIS A 55 -3.05 -0.72 12.88
N ASN A 56 -2.58 -1.82 12.28
CA ASN A 56 -2.61 -2.08 10.84
C ASN A 56 -1.99 -0.95 10.00
N PHE A 57 -0.86 -0.38 10.39
CA PHE A 57 -0.12 0.54 9.54
C PHE A 57 0.57 -0.23 8.41
N SER A 58 0.40 0.22 7.17
CA SER A 58 1.07 -0.38 6.00
C SER A 58 2.41 0.28 5.68
N ASP A 59 2.64 1.51 6.16
CA ASP A 59 3.81 2.31 5.79
C ASP A 59 4.39 3.07 6.99
N VAL A 60 5.69 2.90 7.25
CA VAL A 60 6.42 3.66 8.25
C VAL A 60 7.47 4.53 7.57
N TYR A 61 7.39 5.84 7.80
CA TYR A 61 8.36 6.84 7.31
C TYR A 61 9.31 7.23 8.44
N LEU A 62 10.49 6.62 8.46
CA LEU A 62 11.51 6.86 9.49
C LEU A 62 12.47 7.96 9.03
N LEU A 63 12.60 9.03 9.83
CA LEU A 63 13.59 10.08 9.59
C LEU A 63 15.03 9.53 9.72
N VAL A 64 15.72 9.37 8.59
CA VAL A 64 17.10 8.86 8.53
C VAL A 64 18.12 9.98 8.53
N LYS A 65 17.85 11.07 7.79
CA LYS A 65 18.67 12.28 7.76
C LYS A 65 17.80 13.47 8.14
N ASP A 66 18.20 14.18 9.20
CA ASP A 66 17.47 15.36 9.69
C ASP A 66 18.06 16.70 9.18
N VAL A 67 17.48 17.80 9.66
CA VAL A 67 17.87 19.18 9.36
C VAL A 67 19.24 19.57 9.93
N THR A 68 19.78 18.82 10.89
CA THR A 68 21.12 19.06 11.44
C THR A 68 22.22 18.60 10.49
N GLY A 69 21.88 17.75 9.51
CA GLY A 69 22.82 17.07 8.63
C GLY A 69 23.28 15.71 9.14
N TYR A 70 22.91 15.35 10.37
CA TYR A 70 23.17 14.03 10.92
C TYR A 70 22.33 12.97 10.20
N TYR A 71 22.95 11.82 9.94
CA TYR A 71 22.27 10.61 9.49
C TYR A 71 22.93 9.36 10.06
N THR A 72 22.14 8.32 10.28
CA THR A 72 22.61 6.99 10.68
C THR A 72 21.74 5.91 10.05
N PHE A 73 22.36 4.78 9.70
CA PHE A 73 21.65 3.63 9.16
C PHE A 73 21.30 2.58 10.22
N SER A 74 21.80 2.72 11.45
CA SER A 74 21.61 1.71 12.49
C SER A 74 20.14 1.47 12.80
N LEU A 75 19.38 2.55 12.98
CA LEU A 75 17.99 2.47 13.41
C LEU A 75 17.06 1.96 12.31
N ILE A 76 17.27 2.39 11.06
CA ILE A 76 16.48 1.86 9.94
C ILE A 76 16.84 0.41 9.62
N SER A 77 18.11 0.00 9.79
CA SER A 77 18.50 -1.40 9.67
C SER A 77 17.82 -2.27 10.73
N GLU A 78 17.77 -1.80 11.98
CA GLU A 78 17.06 -2.50 13.06
C GLU A 78 15.55 -2.58 12.76
N LEU A 79 14.94 -1.47 12.33
CA LEU A 79 13.52 -1.43 11.97
C LEU A 79 13.19 -2.40 10.84
N LEU A 80 13.96 -2.43 9.75
CA LEU A 80 13.78 -3.38 8.64
C LEU A 80 13.79 -4.83 9.13
N ASN A 81 14.78 -5.18 9.96
CA ASN A 81 14.92 -6.53 10.50
C ASN A 81 13.75 -6.92 11.41
N LYS A 82 13.20 -5.98 12.19
CA LYS A 82 12.11 -6.25 13.14
C LYS A 82 10.72 -6.21 12.49
N ALA A 83 10.52 -5.29 11.56
CA ALA A 83 9.33 -5.24 10.72
C ALA A 83 9.19 -6.56 9.95
N ASN A 84 10.26 -6.99 9.26
CA ASN A 84 10.32 -8.26 8.54
C ASN A 84 9.09 -8.45 7.62
N GLY A 85 8.81 -7.44 6.79
CA GLY A 85 7.72 -7.47 5.80
C GLY A 85 6.32 -7.12 6.33
N LYS A 86 6.11 -7.03 7.65
CA LYS A 86 4.78 -6.72 8.24
C LYS A 86 4.22 -5.34 7.89
N PHE A 87 5.08 -4.44 7.40
CA PHE A 87 4.73 -3.14 6.84
C PHE A 87 5.93 -2.64 6.02
N ARG A 88 5.68 -1.70 5.12
CA ARG A 88 6.72 -1.06 4.30
C ARG A 88 7.51 -0.05 5.13
N VAL A 89 8.83 -0.11 5.04
CA VAL A 89 9.74 0.84 5.69
C VAL A 89 10.29 1.82 4.65
N HIS A 90 9.95 3.09 4.81
CA HIS A 90 10.40 4.19 3.97
C HIS A 90 11.46 5.01 4.70
N ALA A 91 12.59 5.25 4.03
CA ALA A 91 13.60 6.18 4.53
C ALA A 91 13.20 7.61 4.21
N TRP A 92 12.85 8.38 5.24
CA TRP A 92 12.56 9.81 5.14
C TRP A 92 13.84 10.65 5.27
N ILE A 93 14.10 11.50 4.27
CA ILE A 93 15.35 12.23 4.10
C ILE A 93 15.07 13.73 3.90
N ILE A 94 15.62 14.57 4.78
CA ILE A 94 15.67 16.02 4.60
C ILE A 94 16.74 16.38 3.56
N CYS A 95 16.31 16.85 2.39
CA CYS A 95 17.16 17.09 1.23
C CYS A 95 17.93 18.40 1.36
N PHE A 96 17.30 19.58 1.23
CA PHE A 96 18.03 20.85 1.07
C PHE A 96 18.03 21.76 2.30
N GLN A 97 17.90 21.18 3.50
CA GLN A 97 18.20 21.85 4.76
C GLN A 97 19.21 21.04 5.56
N ASP A 98 20.32 21.68 5.93
CA ASP A 98 21.45 21.05 6.60
C ASP A 98 22.23 22.10 7.42
N TYR A 99 22.02 22.14 8.73
CA TYR A 99 22.69 23.08 9.63
C TYR A 99 24.19 22.83 9.76
N SER A 100 24.68 21.62 9.50
CA SER A 100 26.13 21.37 9.42
C SER A 100 26.79 22.11 8.24
N GLN A 101 25.99 22.48 7.23
CA GLN A 101 26.40 23.22 6.03
C GLN A 101 25.88 24.68 6.02
N GLY A 102 25.35 25.18 7.14
CA GLY A 102 24.88 26.57 7.26
C GLY A 102 23.39 26.78 7.00
N GLY A 103 22.58 25.72 6.91
CA GLY A 103 21.12 25.79 6.80
C GLY A 103 20.62 25.42 5.42
N TRP A 104 19.94 26.35 4.74
CA TRP A 104 19.39 26.08 3.41
C TRP A 104 20.51 25.87 2.39
N ILE A 105 20.45 24.73 1.71
CA ILE A 105 21.40 24.35 0.67
C ILE A 105 20.88 24.82 -0.68
N ASP A 106 21.78 25.36 -1.50
CA ASP A 106 21.44 25.65 -2.89
C ASP A 106 21.04 24.35 -3.59
N VAL A 107 19.79 24.28 -4.02
CA VAL A 107 19.21 23.12 -4.71
C VAL A 107 20.06 22.77 -5.94
N ASN A 108 20.78 23.71 -6.57
CA ASN A 108 21.67 23.46 -7.71
C ASN A 108 23.04 22.87 -7.35
N SER A 109 23.38 22.75 -6.07
CA SER A 109 24.70 22.28 -5.63
C SER A 109 24.95 20.84 -6.05
N SER A 110 25.68 20.65 -7.15
CA SER A 110 25.94 19.32 -7.71
C SER A 110 26.69 18.43 -6.72
N SER A 111 27.64 18.98 -5.96
CA SER A 111 28.36 18.21 -4.94
C SER A 111 27.43 17.73 -3.83
N TYR A 112 26.46 18.56 -3.40
CA TYR A 112 25.53 18.17 -2.35
C TYR A 112 24.48 17.17 -2.84
N ARG A 113 23.95 17.34 -4.06
CA ARG A 113 23.08 16.35 -4.72
C ARG A 113 23.76 14.98 -4.79
N GLN A 114 25.01 14.96 -5.24
CA GLN A 114 25.78 13.71 -5.34
C GLN A 114 26.10 13.11 -3.98
N TYR A 115 26.31 13.93 -2.95
CA TYR A 115 26.42 13.45 -1.57
C TYR A 115 25.12 12.76 -1.11
N LEU A 116 23.95 13.39 -1.28
CA LEU A 116 22.67 12.78 -0.92
C LEU A 116 22.45 11.45 -1.65
N ILE A 117 22.67 11.44 -2.97
CA ILE A 117 22.44 10.25 -3.79
C ILE A 117 23.41 9.13 -3.42
N ASN A 118 24.72 9.39 -3.47
CA ASN A 118 25.72 8.33 -3.38
C ASN A 118 26.00 7.88 -1.95
N ASN A 119 25.88 8.77 -0.96
CA ASN A 119 26.29 8.45 0.41
C ASN A 119 25.11 8.09 1.31
N ILE A 120 23.87 8.37 0.88
CA ILE A 120 22.66 8.17 1.70
C ILE A 120 21.63 7.34 0.95
N ILE A 121 21.11 7.85 -0.18
CA ILE A 121 19.98 7.22 -0.88
C ILE A 121 20.38 5.85 -1.43
N ILE A 122 21.48 5.74 -2.19
CA ILE A 122 21.94 4.47 -2.76
C ILE A 122 22.16 3.40 -1.67
N PRO A 123 22.93 3.66 -0.59
CA PRO A 123 23.08 2.70 0.50
C PRO A 123 21.76 2.25 1.12
N LEU A 124 20.78 3.14 1.28
CA LEU A 124 19.46 2.77 1.82
C LEU A 124 18.70 1.84 0.90
N VAL A 125 18.72 2.09 -0.41
CA VAL A 125 18.09 1.19 -1.40
C VAL A 125 18.78 -0.17 -1.42
N GLU A 126 20.12 -0.21 -1.35
CA GLU A 126 20.89 -1.46 -1.27
C GLU A 126 20.62 -2.24 0.04
N MET A 127 20.26 -1.55 1.12
CA MET A 127 19.83 -2.17 2.38
C MET A 127 18.43 -2.81 2.32
N GLY A 128 17.67 -2.55 1.25
CA GLY A 128 16.34 -3.13 1.06
C GLY A 128 15.20 -2.35 1.71
N VAL A 129 15.29 -1.02 1.81
CA VAL A 129 14.12 -0.21 2.15
C VAL A 129 13.04 -0.32 1.07
N ASP A 130 11.77 -0.36 1.49
CA ASP A 130 10.62 -0.42 0.59
C ASP A 130 10.40 0.91 -0.14
N GLY A 131 10.89 2.02 0.43
CA GLY A 131 10.81 3.32 -0.22
C GLY A 131 11.81 4.37 0.26
N ILE A 132 11.97 5.38 -0.59
CA ILE A 132 12.71 6.62 -0.32
C ILE A 132 11.70 7.77 -0.33
N CYS A 133 11.64 8.53 0.76
CA CYS A 133 10.79 9.70 0.87
C CYS A 133 11.63 10.98 0.96
N LEU A 134 11.50 11.84 -0.05
CA LEU A 134 12.22 13.10 -0.15
C LEU A 134 11.42 14.21 0.50
N ASP A 135 11.93 14.76 1.59
CA ASP A 135 11.38 15.94 2.25
C ASP A 135 12.37 17.10 2.14
N TYR A 136 11.90 18.34 2.34
CA TYR A 136 12.68 19.56 2.11
C TYR A 136 13.33 19.58 0.71
N ILE A 137 12.68 18.93 -0.27
CA ILE A 137 13.04 18.97 -1.68
C ILE A 137 12.51 20.27 -2.31
N ARG A 138 13.02 21.40 -1.79
CA ARG A 138 12.51 22.74 -2.11
C ARG A 138 13.49 23.84 -1.78
N TYR A 139 13.18 25.03 -2.29
CA TYR A 139 13.72 26.30 -1.83
C TYR A 139 13.12 26.73 -0.46
N PRO A 140 13.77 27.64 0.29
CA PRO A 140 13.22 28.23 1.50
C PRO A 140 11.99 29.13 1.30
N GLY A 141 11.60 29.44 0.06
CA GLY A 141 10.58 30.45 -0.25
C GLY A 141 11.03 31.50 -1.28
N ASN A 142 12.19 31.30 -1.90
CA ASN A 142 12.81 32.23 -2.84
C ASN A 142 13.09 31.58 -4.21
N ALA A 143 12.29 30.57 -4.61
CA ALA A 143 12.45 29.96 -5.93
C ALA A 143 12.17 30.95 -7.07
N TYR A 144 11.26 31.91 -6.84
CA TYR A 144 10.79 32.90 -7.84
C TYR A 144 10.34 32.24 -9.15
N GLY A 145 9.69 31.07 -9.05
CA GLY A 145 9.23 30.27 -10.18
C GLY A 145 10.29 29.39 -10.85
N ASN A 146 11.52 29.34 -10.32
CA ASN A 146 12.55 28.43 -10.82
C ASN A 146 12.35 27.00 -10.30
N THR A 147 11.58 26.20 -11.02
CA THR A 147 11.20 24.83 -10.64
C THR A 147 12.16 23.76 -11.16
N TYR A 148 12.99 24.09 -12.14
CA TYR A 148 13.88 23.14 -12.81
C TYR A 148 14.87 22.45 -11.84
N PRO A 149 15.50 23.13 -10.87
CA PRO A 149 16.44 22.48 -9.97
C PRO A 149 15.79 21.41 -9.09
N VAL A 150 14.59 21.66 -8.57
CA VAL A 150 13.83 20.67 -7.80
C VAL A 150 13.44 19.48 -8.68
N THR A 151 12.88 19.74 -9.86
CA THR A 151 12.44 18.71 -10.82
C THR A 151 13.59 17.85 -11.32
N SER A 152 14.72 18.45 -11.68
CA SER A 152 15.90 17.70 -12.16
C SER A 152 16.49 16.81 -11.06
N PHE A 153 16.47 17.25 -9.79
CA PHE A 153 16.90 16.39 -8.69
C PHE A 153 15.95 15.21 -8.47
N CYS A 154 14.63 15.39 -8.63
CA CYS A 154 13.67 14.29 -8.63
C CYS A 154 14.03 13.21 -9.68
N MET A 155 14.38 13.65 -10.90
CA MET A 155 14.81 12.76 -11.98
C MET A 155 16.13 12.04 -11.67
N GLU A 156 17.13 12.76 -11.13
CA GLU A 156 18.42 12.17 -10.71
C GLU A 156 18.22 11.07 -9.67
N VAL A 157 17.41 11.34 -8.64
CA VAL A 157 17.08 10.36 -7.60
C VAL A 157 16.31 9.17 -8.18
N ARG A 158 15.30 9.40 -9.03
CA ARG A 158 14.56 8.29 -9.68
C ARG A 158 15.50 7.38 -10.45
N ASN A 159 16.40 7.94 -11.26
CA ASN A 159 17.34 7.15 -12.04
C ASN A 159 18.25 6.31 -11.15
N ALA A 160 18.75 6.89 -10.04
CA ALA A 160 19.59 6.16 -9.09
C ALA A 160 18.82 5.04 -8.38
N VAL A 161 17.68 5.35 -7.77
CA VAL A 161 16.85 4.40 -7.01
C VAL A 161 16.39 3.25 -7.90
N LYS A 162 15.74 3.57 -9.03
CA LYS A 162 15.12 2.57 -9.91
C LYS A 162 16.14 1.73 -10.69
N SER A 163 17.39 2.16 -10.79
CA SER A 163 18.48 1.33 -11.34
C SER A 163 18.92 0.20 -10.41
N ILE A 164 18.68 0.34 -9.10
CA ILE A 164 19.04 -0.63 -8.07
C ILE A 164 17.83 -1.49 -7.71
N ASN A 165 16.71 -0.85 -7.40
CA ASN A 165 15.46 -1.52 -7.07
C ASN A 165 14.29 -0.83 -7.81
N PRO A 166 13.75 -1.43 -8.89
CA PRO A 166 12.65 -0.85 -9.65
C PRO A 166 11.35 -0.75 -8.84
N ASP A 167 11.18 -1.59 -7.82
CA ASP A 167 9.98 -1.67 -6.98
C ASP A 167 10.05 -0.72 -5.76
N CYS A 168 11.24 -0.20 -5.42
CA CYS A 168 11.42 0.75 -4.33
C CYS A 168 10.60 2.04 -4.57
N ILE A 169 9.63 2.32 -3.71
CA ILE A 169 8.68 3.43 -3.85
C ILE A 169 9.42 4.76 -3.67
N LEU A 170 9.31 5.66 -4.66
CA LEU A 170 9.87 7.00 -4.54
C LEU A 170 8.76 8.02 -4.26
N SER A 171 8.78 8.60 -3.07
CA SER A 171 7.80 9.60 -2.62
C SER A 171 8.44 10.95 -2.31
N ALA A 172 7.66 12.03 -2.33
CA ALA A 172 8.10 13.34 -1.91
C ALA A 172 7.07 14.05 -1.03
N ALA A 173 7.50 14.52 0.15
CA ALA A 173 6.73 15.43 0.97
C ALA A 173 6.75 16.83 0.33
N VAL A 174 5.56 17.37 0.06
CA VAL A 174 5.41 18.65 -0.64
C VAL A 174 4.60 19.63 0.21
N MET A 175 4.90 20.91 0.01
CA MET A 175 4.20 22.01 0.64
C MET A 175 2.73 22.05 0.13
N PRO A 176 1.73 22.39 0.96
CA PRO A 176 0.30 22.33 0.60
C PRO A 176 -0.26 23.60 -0.09
N GLU A 177 0.55 24.61 -0.40
CA GLU A 177 0.10 25.95 -0.83
C GLU A 177 -0.35 26.06 -2.30
N MET A 178 -0.70 24.94 -2.95
CA MET A 178 -1.36 24.87 -4.24
C MET A 178 -0.66 25.70 -5.34
N GLU A 179 -1.31 26.72 -5.92
CA GLU A 179 -0.75 27.58 -6.99
C GLU A 179 0.56 28.28 -6.59
N ALA A 180 0.79 28.48 -5.28
CA ALA A 180 1.94 29.21 -4.78
C ALA A 180 3.23 28.35 -4.78
N ASN A 181 3.10 27.02 -4.81
CA ASN A 181 4.20 26.09 -4.56
C ASN A 181 5.35 26.20 -5.57
N ALA A 182 5.02 26.27 -6.86
CA ALA A 182 6.02 26.43 -7.91
C ALA A 182 6.81 27.74 -7.74
N TYR A 183 6.12 28.82 -7.37
CA TYR A 183 6.74 30.13 -7.24
C TYR A 183 7.65 30.26 -6.01
N TYR A 184 7.21 29.80 -4.84
CA TYR A 184 7.98 29.97 -3.60
C TYR A 184 8.98 28.84 -3.35
N TYR A 185 8.57 27.60 -3.60
CA TYR A 185 9.32 26.41 -3.20
C TYR A 185 9.99 25.70 -4.36
N GLY A 186 9.69 26.09 -5.60
CA GLY A 186 10.16 25.40 -6.80
C GLY A 186 9.51 24.03 -6.99
N GLN A 187 8.50 23.71 -6.18
CA GLN A 187 7.76 22.45 -6.24
C GLN A 187 6.65 22.58 -7.26
N ASP A 188 6.92 22.18 -8.50
CA ASP A 188 5.88 22.05 -9.53
C ASP A 188 5.31 20.63 -9.48
N TYR A 189 4.06 20.50 -9.03
CA TYR A 189 3.43 19.20 -8.85
C TYR A 189 3.37 18.38 -10.14
N ALA A 190 3.10 19.01 -11.29
CA ALA A 190 2.95 18.31 -12.56
C ALA A 190 4.31 17.80 -13.07
N GLU A 191 5.37 18.61 -12.94
CA GLU A 191 6.70 18.22 -13.39
C GLU A 191 7.37 17.23 -12.42
N MET A 192 7.23 17.42 -11.11
CA MET A 192 7.74 16.48 -10.10
C MET A 192 7.07 15.11 -10.22
N SER A 193 5.76 15.04 -10.46
CA SER A 193 5.01 13.79 -10.53
C SER A 193 5.43 12.86 -11.68
N ARG A 194 6.19 13.37 -12.65
CA ARG A 194 6.75 12.54 -13.74
C ARG A 194 7.86 11.63 -13.25
N TYR A 195 8.46 11.98 -12.11
CA TYR A 195 9.63 11.29 -11.56
C TYR A 195 9.36 10.66 -10.18
N MET A 196 8.25 11.01 -9.55
CA MET A 196 7.81 10.45 -8.27
C MET A 196 6.74 9.39 -8.49
N ASP A 197 6.68 8.40 -7.60
CA ASP A 197 5.59 7.43 -7.56
C ASP A 197 4.43 7.96 -6.70
N VAL A 198 4.73 8.76 -5.66
CA VAL A 198 3.74 9.41 -4.79
C VAL A 198 4.15 10.85 -4.43
N LEU A 199 3.24 11.82 -4.56
CA LEU A 199 3.37 13.14 -3.94
C LEU A 199 2.54 13.20 -2.66
N MET A 200 3.14 13.72 -1.58
CA MET A 200 2.54 13.68 -0.25
C MET A 200 2.43 15.10 0.34
N PRO A 201 1.32 15.82 0.11
CA PRO A 201 1.14 17.16 0.68
C PRO A 201 1.02 17.14 2.21
N MET A 202 1.76 18.04 2.87
CA MET A 202 1.74 18.27 4.32
C MET A 202 0.53 19.10 4.75
N THR A 203 -0.65 18.48 4.79
CA THR A 203 -1.94 19.12 5.09
C THR A 203 -2.17 19.32 6.60
N TYR A 204 -1.35 20.14 7.24
CA TYR A 204 -1.33 20.33 8.70
C TYR A 204 -2.33 21.39 9.17
N THR A 205 -3.60 21.00 9.29
CA THR A 205 -4.73 21.91 9.53
C THR A 205 -4.59 22.80 10.75
N HIS A 206 -4.06 22.33 11.88
CA HIS A 206 -3.86 23.17 13.07
C HIS A 206 -2.79 24.23 12.82
N ASN A 207 -1.61 23.84 12.32
CA ASN A 207 -0.50 24.78 12.04
C ASN A 207 -0.87 25.83 10.98
N TYR A 208 -1.66 25.44 9.96
CA TYR A 208 -2.14 26.35 8.93
C TYR A 208 -3.41 27.11 9.34
N GLN A 209 -4.03 26.76 10.47
CA GLN A 209 -5.32 27.29 10.94
C GLN A 209 -6.44 27.14 9.88
N MET A 210 -6.46 25.97 9.23
CA MET A 210 -7.39 25.65 8.15
C MET A 210 -8.43 24.60 8.59
N PRO A 211 -9.65 24.62 8.04
CA PRO A 211 -10.66 23.61 8.33
C PRO A 211 -10.32 22.26 7.67
N PRO A 212 -10.90 21.13 8.12
CA PRO A 212 -10.70 19.81 7.49
C PRO A 212 -10.98 19.77 5.98
N SER A 213 -11.93 20.56 5.47
CA SER A 213 -12.24 20.63 4.04
C SER A 213 -11.05 21.06 3.18
N TRP A 214 -10.12 21.83 3.75
CA TRP A 214 -8.90 22.26 3.07
C TRP A 214 -7.99 21.09 2.69
N VAL A 215 -7.98 20.01 3.48
CA VAL A 215 -7.25 18.78 3.13
C VAL A 215 -7.73 18.25 1.78
N GLY A 216 -9.05 18.19 1.58
CA GLY A 216 -9.67 17.77 0.33
C GLY A 216 -9.38 18.71 -0.83
N GLU A 217 -9.39 20.03 -0.60
CA GLU A 217 -9.05 21.04 -1.60
C GLU A 217 -7.61 20.87 -2.10
N VAL A 218 -6.65 20.67 -1.19
CA VAL A 218 -5.23 20.46 -1.54
C VAL A 218 -5.05 19.16 -2.34
N ILE A 219 -5.68 18.07 -1.91
CA ILE A 219 -5.60 16.78 -2.63
C ILE A 219 -6.18 16.92 -4.04
N SER A 220 -7.39 17.46 -4.17
CA SER A 220 -8.03 17.66 -5.47
C SER A 220 -7.18 18.54 -6.40
N PHE A 221 -6.60 19.61 -5.86
CA PHE A 221 -5.74 20.51 -6.61
C PHE A 221 -4.50 19.82 -7.20
N ILE A 222 -3.80 19.03 -6.37
CA ILE A 222 -2.58 18.33 -6.78
C ILE A 222 -2.93 17.19 -7.74
N LYS A 223 -3.98 16.39 -7.45
CA LYS A 223 -4.43 15.30 -8.33
C LYS A 223 -4.82 15.76 -9.73
N ALA A 224 -5.40 16.96 -9.86
CA ALA A 224 -5.75 17.51 -11.16
C ALA A 224 -4.52 17.83 -12.04
N ARG A 225 -3.31 17.80 -11.48
CA ARG A 225 -2.04 18.16 -12.14
C ARG A 225 -1.03 17.02 -12.16
N ALA A 226 -1.00 16.21 -11.11
CA ALA A 226 -0.04 15.14 -10.93
C ALA A 226 -0.35 13.93 -11.84
N SER A 227 0.69 13.33 -12.40
CA SER A 227 0.64 12.06 -13.14
C SER A 227 0.86 10.83 -12.28
N CYS A 228 1.23 11.00 -11.01
CA CYS A 228 1.46 9.92 -10.04
C CYS A 228 0.41 9.93 -8.93
N LYS A 229 0.54 9.03 -7.95
CA LYS A 229 -0.36 8.96 -6.80
C LYS A 229 -0.22 10.20 -5.92
N VAL A 230 -1.28 10.58 -5.23
CA VAL A 230 -1.28 11.71 -4.27
C VAL A 230 -1.88 11.25 -2.95
N GLN A 231 -1.17 11.48 -1.85
CA GLN A 231 -1.54 10.98 -0.52
C GLN A 231 -1.40 12.05 0.56
N ALA A 232 -2.48 12.36 1.27
CA ALA A 232 -2.46 13.36 2.33
C ALA A 232 -1.56 12.95 3.51
N ILE A 233 -0.73 13.88 3.98
CA ILE A 233 -0.10 13.80 5.30
C ILE A 233 -0.93 14.67 6.25
N ILE A 234 -1.76 14.00 7.05
CA ILE A 234 -2.67 14.60 8.02
C ILE A 234 -1.93 14.81 9.33
N GLN A 235 -2.09 15.97 9.92
CA GLN A 235 -1.52 16.26 11.22
C GLN A 235 -2.27 15.51 12.34
N SER A 236 -1.55 14.77 13.18
CA SER A 236 -2.08 14.16 14.41
C SER A 236 -1.78 15.01 15.66
N LEU A 237 -0.66 15.76 15.62
CA LEU A 237 -0.11 16.55 16.72
C LEU A 237 0.46 17.87 16.14
N ASP A 238 0.11 19.00 16.74
CA ASP A 238 0.63 20.32 16.35
C ASP A 238 1.99 20.68 16.98
N ASP A 239 2.56 21.81 16.54
CA ASP A 239 3.87 22.28 17.02
C ASP A 239 3.80 22.73 18.49
N GLU A 240 2.60 23.04 18.98
CA GLU A 240 2.25 23.35 20.36
C GLU A 240 1.98 22.11 21.22
N SER A 241 2.17 20.91 20.66
CA SER A 241 1.95 19.61 21.30
C SER A 241 0.49 19.32 21.70
N VAL A 242 -0.46 19.82 20.90
CA VAL A 242 -1.89 19.53 21.00
C VAL A 242 -2.27 18.47 19.98
N PHE A 243 -2.84 17.36 20.47
CA PHE A 243 -3.38 16.31 19.61
C PHE A 243 -4.70 16.74 18.99
N MET A 244 -4.87 16.41 17.70
CA MET A 244 -6.14 16.59 17.00
C MET A 244 -7.25 15.76 17.65
N SER A 245 -8.45 16.34 17.77
CA SER A 245 -9.62 15.61 18.29
C SER A 245 -10.09 14.52 17.31
N ASN A 246 -10.83 13.52 17.79
CA ASN A 246 -11.35 12.44 16.95
C ASN A 246 -12.26 12.96 15.82
N ASP A 247 -13.12 13.93 16.12
CA ASP A 247 -14.03 14.51 15.13
C ASP A 247 -13.26 15.24 14.01
N GLU A 248 -12.23 16.01 14.37
CA GLU A 248 -11.40 16.73 13.40
C GLU A 248 -10.53 15.78 12.58
N LEU A 249 -9.94 14.76 13.21
CA LEU A 249 -9.11 13.76 12.55
C LEU A 249 -9.93 12.98 11.53
N LYS A 250 -11.11 12.50 11.94
CA LYS A 250 -12.06 11.82 11.07
C LYS A 250 -12.47 12.70 9.89
N ALA A 251 -12.83 13.96 10.16
CA ALA A 251 -13.20 14.89 9.10
C ALA A 251 -12.05 15.15 8.10
N CYS A 252 -10.80 15.21 8.55
CA CYS A 252 -9.64 15.37 7.67
C CYS A 252 -9.44 14.13 6.77
N ILE A 253 -9.55 12.93 7.33
CA ILE A 253 -9.44 11.66 6.59
C ILE A 253 -10.55 11.58 5.52
N GLU A 254 -11.81 11.77 5.93
CA GLU A 254 -12.96 11.71 5.01
C GLU A 254 -12.84 12.75 3.89
N CYS A 255 -12.37 13.97 4.19
CA CYS A 255 -12.12 14.99 3.17
C CYS A 255 -11.02 14.60 2.19
N ALA A 256 -9.94 13.95 2.67
CA ALA A 256 -8.88 13.44 1.80
C ALA A 256 -9.39 12.32 0.87
N LEU A 257 -10.03 11.29 1.44
CA LEU A 257 -10.51 10.12 0.71
C LEU A 257 -11.61 10.48 -0.30
N LYS A 258 -12.55 11.35 0.07
CA LYS A 258 -13.59 11.85 -0.84
C LYS A 258 -13.04 12.61 -2.04
N ASN A 259 -11.83 13.16 -1.93
CA ASN A 259 -11.12 13.82 -3.03
C ASN A 259 -10.05 12.91 -3.67
N ASP A 260 -10.25 11.59 -3.55
CA ASP A 260 -9.47 10.53 -4.18
C ASP A 260 -8.00 10.45 -3.72
N SER A 261 -7.69 10.80 -2.47
CA SER A 261 -6.37 10.52 -1.88
C SER A 261 -6.07 9.02 -1.99
N ASN A 262 -4.87 8.65 -2.48
CA ASN A 262 -4.40 7.27 -2.67
C ASN A 262 -4.00 6.56 -1.36
N GLY A 263 -4.54 7.01 -0.24
CA GLY A 263 -4.15 6.60 1.10
C GLY A 263 -4.15 7.76 2.07
N ILE A 264 -3.77 7.47 3.31
CA ILE A 264 -3.70 8.42 4.41
C ILE A 264 -2.39 8.25 5.17
N SER A 265 -1.81 9.35 5.62
CA SER A 265 -0.65 9.31 6.51
C SER A 265 -0.80 10.28 7.66
N PHE A 266 -0.17 9.96 8.79
CA PHE A 266 -0.21 10.79 9.98
C PHE A 266 1.18 11.36 10.31
N PHE A 267 1.25 12.68 10.44
CA PHE A 267 2.37 13.40 11.01
C PHE A 267 1.97 13.91 12.39
N ARG A 268 2.40 13.27 13.47
CA ARG A 268 3.45 12.24 13.54
C ARG A 268 3.23 11.28 14.71
N TYR A 269 4.04 10.23 14.77
CA TYR A 269 4.18 9.35 15.92
C TYR A 269 4.89 10.09 17.09
N PRO A 270 4.47 9.88 18.35
CA PRO A 270 3.32 9.07 18.76
C PRO A 270 1.98 9.75 18.45
N VAL A 271 0.93 8.95 18.24
CA VAL A 271 -0.46 9.43 18.25
C VAL A 271 -1.06 9.22 19.64
N ALA A 272 -2.13 9.94 19.97
CA ALA A 272 -2.81 9.72 21.25
C ALA A 272 -3.68 8.45 21.22
N GLU A 273 -3.78 7.75 22.35
CA GLU A 273 -4.57 6.52 22.49
C GLU A 273 -5.99 6.62 21.92
N TRP A 274 -6.69 7.74 22.16
CA TRP A 274 -8.05 7.93 21.66
C TRP A 274 -8.12 8.17 20.15
N GLN A 275 -7.03 8.61 19.51
CA GLN A 275 -7.00 8.79 18.05
C GLN A 275 -7.02 7.44 17.32
N TYR A 276 -6.57 6.35 17.96
CA TYR A 276 -6.68 5.01 17.40
C TYR A 276 -8.13 4.57 17.18
N GLU A 277 -9.09 5.09 17.97
CA GLU A 277 -10.53 4.85 17.74
C GLU A 277 -10.97 5.24 16.32
N ILE A 278 -10.32 6.25 15.73
CA ILE A 278 -10.59 6.72 14.37
C ILE A 278 -9.62 6.09 13.36
N ILE A 279 -8.33 6.00 13.69
CA ILE A 279 -7.30 5.47 12.78
C ILE A 279 -7.57 4.00 12.43
N ASP A 280 -8.14 3.22 13.35
CA ASP A 280 -8.42 1.80 13.14
C ASP A 280 -9.72 1.53 12.37
N GLU A 281 -10.55 2.57 12.14
CA GLU A 281 -11.69 2.46 11.21
C GLU A 281 -11.21 2.26 9.76
N TYR A 282 -9.98 2.70 9.45
CA TYR A 282 -9.37 2.64 8.13
C TYR A 282 -8.33 1.52 8.05
N VAL A 283 -8.59 0.51 7.24
CA VAL A 283 -7.72 -0.67 7.10
C VAL A 283 -7.03 -0.62 5.74
N PRO A 284 -5.69 -0.63 5.67
CA PRO A 284 -5.02 -0.63 4.37
C PRO A 284 -5.20 -1.99 3.67
N PHE A 285 -5.20 -1.98 2.34
CA PHE A 285 -4.93 -3.18 1.53
C PHE A 285 -3.45 -3.55 1.71
N PHE A 286 -3.14 -4.17 2.85
CA PHE A 286 -1.83 -4.66 3.20
C PHE A 286 -2.01 -6.04 3.81
N ASP A 287 -2.28 -7.00 2.94
CA ASP A 287 -2.23 -8.41 3.29
C ASP A 287 -0.81 -8.91 3.01
N ASP A 288 -0.16 -9.54 3.98
CA ASP A 288 1.13 -10.24 3.84
C ASP A 288 0.97 -11.76 4.00
N ILE A 289 -0.27 -12.23 4.19
CA ILE A 289 -0.60 -13.64 4.33
C ILE A 289 -0.91 -14.18 2.93
N PRO A 290 -0.15 -15.17 2.43
CA PRO A 290 -0.47 -15.77 1.15
C PRO A 290 -1.79 -16.56 1.20
N PRO A 291 -2.56 -16.58 0.10
CA PRO A 291 -3.77 -17.37 0.00
C PRO A 291 -3.46 -18.87 0.19
N CYS A 292 -4.40 -19.63 0.75
CA CYS A 292 -4.38 -21.08 0.66
C CYS A 292 -4.95 -21.52 -0.70
N ILE A 293 -4.37 -22.55 -1.32
CA ILE A 293 -4.86 -23.12 -2.58
C ILE A 293 -4.72 -24.65 -2.57
N GLU A 294 -5.72 -25.35 -3.10
CA GLU A 294 -5.72 -26.79 -3.30
C GLU A 294 -6.50 -27.16 -4.58
N ILE A 295 -5.95 -28.09 -5.38
CA ILE A 295 -6.70 -28.75 -6.46
C ILE A 295 -7.63 -29.80 -5.81
N GLU A 296 -8.89 -29.44 -5.60
CA GLU A 296 -9.91 -30.30 -4.97
C GLU A 296 -10.33 -31.46 -5.89
N TYR A 297 -10.37 -31.22 -7.21
CA TYR A 297 -10.68 -32.25 -8.20
C TYR A 297 -9.87 -32.06 -9.49
N PRO A 298 -9.31 -33.15 -10.05
CA PRO A 298 -9.20 -34.49 -9.48
C PRO A 298 -8.18 -34.52 -8.32
N LEU A 299 -8.40 -35.38 -7.32
CA LEU A 299 -7.37 -35.65 -6.31
C LEU A 299 -6.07 -36.13 -6.96
N GLU A 300 -4.94 -35.64 -6.45
CA GLU A 300 -3.61 -36.07 -6.86
C GLU A 300 -3.43 -37.59 -6.73
N ASN A 301 -2.51 -38.15 -7.50
CA ASN A 301 -2.10 -39.55 -7.37
C ASN A 301 -3.30 -40.51 -7.42
N SER A 302 -4.20 -40.33 -8.39
CA SER A 302 -5.47 -41.06 -8.44
C SER A 302 -5.85 -41.51 -9.85
N PHE A 303 -6.53 -42.64 -9.93
CA PHE A 303 -7.14 -43.13 -11.16
C PHE A 303 -8.64 -42.90 -11.13
N TYR A 304 -9.16 -42.17 -12.12
CA TYR A 304 -10.57 -41.92 -12.35
C TYR A 304 -11.03 -42.59 -13.64
N MET A 305 -12.21 -43.20 -13.59
CA MET A 305 -12.88 -43.75 -14.75
C MET A 305 -14.36 -43.38 -14.73
N PHE A 306 -14.81 -42.65 -15.75
CA PHE A 306 -16.18 -42.12 -15.89
C PHE A 306 -16.66 -41.38 -14.63
N GLY A 307 -15.77 -40.57 -14.04
CA GLY A 307 -16.07 -39.71 -12.89
C GLY A 307 -15.93 -40.39 -11.54
N TYR A 308 -15.74 -41.71 -11.51
CA TYR A 308 -15.50 -42.46 -10.29
C TYR A 308 -14.01 -42.59 -10.00
N ARG A 309 -13.58 -42.20 -8.80
CA ARG A 309 -12.24 -42.50 -8.29
C ARG A 309 -12.16 -43.99 -7.99
N ILE A 310 -11.32 -44.71 -8.75
CA ILE A 310 -11.20 -46.16 -8.65
C ILE A 310 -10.15 -46.55 -7.60
N MET A 311 -8.99 -45.88 -7.62
CA MET A 311 -7.87 -46.17 -6.72
C MET A 311 -6.88 -45.00 -6.69
N SER A 312 -5.97 -45.02 -5.72
CA SER A 312 -4.76 -44.20 -5.77
C SER A 312 -3.73 -44.79 -6.73
N LEU A 313 -2.89 -43.92 -7.27
CA LEU A 313 -1.72 -44.19 -8.10
C LEU A 313 -0.48 -43.62 -7.40
N TYR A 314 0.68 -43.80 -8.01
CA TYR A 314 1.93 -43.19 -7.57
C TYR A 314 2.44 -42.20 -8.62
N ASN A 315 2.67 -40.96 -8.18
CA ASN A 315 3.24 -39.85 -8.94
C ASN A 315 2.52 -39.50 -10.26
N LYS A 316 1.21 -39.71 -10.34
CA LYS A 316 0.37 -39.32 -11.49
C LYS A 316 -1.13 -39.44 -11.20
N THR A 317 -1.90 -38.55 -11.80
CA THR A 317 -3.35 -38.65 -11.89
C THR A 317 -3.77 -39.04 -13.30
N VAL A 318 -4.69 -40.00 -13.42
CA VAL A 318 -5.20 -40.47 -14.72
C VAL A 318 -6.71 -40.39 -14.72
N ILE A 319 -7.28 -39.69 -15.70
CA ILE A 319 -8.72 -39.63 -15.92
C ILE A 319 -9.06 -40.30 -17.24
N ILE A 320 -10.02 -41.22 -17.21
CA ILE A 320 -10.65 -41.80 -18.42
C ILE A 320 -12.11 -41.36 -18.47
N GLY A 321 -12.50 -40.66 -19.53
CA GLY A 321 -13.90 -40.25 -19.76
C GLY A 321 -14.23 -38.83 -19.30
N SER A 322 -15.28 -38.68 -18.49
CA SER A 322 -15.84 -37.43 -17.98
C SER A 322 -16.06 -37.52 -16.45
N PRO A 323 -16.13 -36.40 -15.71
CA PRO A 323 -16.00 -35.02 -16.17
C PRO A 323 -14.55 -34.66 -16.51
N ARG A 324 -14.39 -33.61 -17.33
CA ARG A 324 -13.08 -33.11 -17.79
C ARG A 324 -12.82 -31.75 -17.16
N GLU A 325 -12.97 -31.68 -15.84
CA GLU A 325 -12.87 -30.44 -15.10
C GLU A 325 -11.76 -30.54 -14.07
N LEU A 326 -11.13 -29.40 -13.80
CA LEU A 326 -10.25 -29.14 -12.69
C LEU A 326 -11.01 -28.17 -11.77
N LYS A 327 -11.17 -28.51 -10.50
CA LYS A 327 -11.78 -27.64 -9.48
C LYS A 327 -10.70 -27.21 -8.52
N VAL A 328 -10.63 -25.90 -8.29
CA VAL A 328 -9.67 -25.30 -7.38
C VAL A 328 -10.45 -24.70 -6.23
N ASN A 329 -10.04 -25.02 -5.00
CA ASN A 329 -10.48 -24.35 -3.81
C ASN A 329 -9.37 -23.42 -3.34
N THR A 330 -9.70 -22.17 -3.07
CA THR A 330 -8.75 -21.20 -2.55
C THR A 330 -9.43 -20.29 -1.53
N THR A 331 -8.70 -19.88 -0.51
CA THR A 331 -9.21 -19.06 0.59
C THR A 331 -8.10 -18.15 1.08
N ASP A 332 -8.48 -16.96 1.51
CA ASP A 332 -7.56 -15.95 2.03
C ASP A 332 -8.28 -15.07 3.07
N ASN A 333 -7.54 -14.34 3.92
CA ASN A 333 -8.14 -13.46 4.92
C ASN A 333 -8.74 -12.18 4.34
N GLU A 334 -8.18 -11.61 3.28
CA GLU A 334 -8.71 -10.41 2.62
C GLU A 334 -9.34 -10.72 1.24
N GLY A 335 -9.16 -11.94 0.74
CA GLY A 335 -9.90 -12.49 -0.39
C GLY A 335 -9.06 -12.66 -1.64
N ILE A 336 -9.63 -13.36 -2.62
CA ILE A 336 -8.94 -13.77 -3.84
C ILE A 336 -9.20 -12.77 -4.97
N GLU A 337 -8.15 -12.28 -5.60
CA GLU A 337 -8.22 -11.45 -6.81
C GLU A 337 -8.47 -12.33 -8.04
N LYS A 338 -7.69 -13.40 -8.18
CA LYS A 338 -7.74 -14.29 -9.34
C LYS A 338 -7.06 -15.64 -9.13
N VAL A 339 -7.44 -16.61 -9.94
CA VAL A 339 -6.75 -17.89 -10.12
C VAL A 339 -6.26 -18.02 -11.55
N GLU A 340 -4.97 -18.28 -11.71
CA GLU A 340 -4.33 -18.55 -12.99
C GLU A 340 -4.12 -20.06 -13.19
N PHE A 341 -4.36 -20.54 -14.41
CA PHE A 341 -4.21 -21.93 -14.81
C PHE A 341 -3.09 -22.09 -15.83
N TYR A 342 -2.18 -23.02 -15.58
CA TYR A 342 -1.02 -23.30 -16.42
C TYR A 342 -1.01 -24.76 -16.87
N ILE A 343 -0.65 -24.99 -18.13
CA ILE A 343 -0.38 -26.33 -18.71
C ILE A 343 1.06 -26.32 -19.21
N ASP A 344 1.89 -27.24 -18.70
CA ASP A 344 3.32 -27.35 -19.03
C ASP A 344 4.07 -25.99 -18.94
N ASP A 345 3.80 -25.25 -17.86
CA ASP A 345 4.35 -23.93 -17.54
C ASP A 345 3.89 -22.77 -18.47
N GLU A 346 2.96 -23.01 -19.40
CA GLU A 346 2.30 -21.97 -20.20
C GLU A 346 0.96 -21.56 -19.58
N LEU A 347 0.72 -20.26 -19.43
CA LEU A 347 -0.56 -19.71 -18.95
C LEU A 347 -1.65 -19.96 -20.00
N VAL A 348 -2.73 -20.64 -19.60
CA VAL A 348 -3.84 -20.99 -20.50
C VAL A 348 -5.16 -20.32 -20.16
N ALA A 349 -5.38 -19.93 -18.90
CA ALA A 349 -6.59 -19.24 -18.46
C ALA A 349 -6.36 -18.45 -17.16
N GLU A 350 -7.24 -17.48 -16.94
CA GLU A 350 -7.39 -16.71 -15.70
C GLU A 350 -8.88 -16.69 -15.36
N ASP A 351 -9.21 -16.85 -14.07
CA ASP A 351 -10.57 -16.75 -13.56
C ASP A 351 -10.60 -15.84 -12.32
N THR A 352 -11.58 -14.95 -12.27
CA THR A 352 -11.72 -13.90 -11.24
C THR A 352 -13.02 -14.06 -10.44
N GLU A 353 -13.85 -15.07 -10.73
CA GLU A 353 -15.14 -15.28 -10.06
C GLU A 353 -15.31 -16.74 -9.61
N GLU A 354 -15.73 -16.94 -8.36
CA GLU A 354 -16.03 -18.28 -7.86
C GLU A 354 -17.32 -18.86 -8.47
N PRO A 355 -17.38 -20.19 -8.73
CA PRO A 355 -16.36 -21.20 -8.43
C PRO A 355 -15.27 -21.33 -9.52
N TYR A 356 -14.01 -21.49 -9.10
CA TYR A 356 -12.85 -21.65 -10.00
C TYR A 356 -12.80 -23.04 -10.64
N ILE A 357 -13.29 -23.13 -11.88
CA ILE A 357 -13.40 -24.39 -12.63
C ILE A 357 -12.76 -24.23 -14.02
N PHE A 358 -11.81 -25.12 -14.34
CA PHE A 358 -11.14 -25.14 -15.63
C PHE A 358 -11.42 -26.44 -16.41
N GLU A 359 -11.72 -26.34 -17.71
CA GLU A 359 -11.97 -27.51 -18.57
C GLU A 359 -10.66 -28.09 -19.13
N LEU A 360 -10.43 -29.37 -18.87
CA LEU A 360 -9.22 -30.10 -19.23
C LEU A 360 -9.24 -30.59 -20.70
N SER A 361 -8.15 -30.31 -21.42
CA SER A 361 -7.91 -30.87 -22.75
C SER A 361 -7.35 -32.28 -22.68
N LYS A 362 -7.61 -33.11 -23.70
CA LYS A 362 -7.01 -34.45 -23.82
C LYS A 362 -5.49 -34.35 -23.91
N GLY A 363 -4.76 -35.16 -23.14
CA GLY A 363 -3.30 -35.18 -23.16
C GLY A 363 -2.72 -35.63 -21.83
N CYS A 364 -1.39 -35.65 -21.76
CA CYS A 364 -0.65 -35.77 -20.51
C CYS A 364 0.22 -34.52 -20.34
N TYR A 365 0.09 -33.84 -19.20
CA TYR A 365 0.75 -32.57 -18.94
C TYR A 365 0.86 -32.33 -17.43
N LYS A 366 1.70 -31.37 -17.04
CA LYS A 366 1.73 -30.81 -15.70
C LYS A 366 0.74 -29.65 -15.65
N ILE A 367 -0.21 -29.72 -14.74
CA ILE A 367 -1.06 -28.57 -14.39
C ILE A 367 -0.41 -27.87 -13.21
N LYS A 368 -0.34 -26.54 -13.29
CA LYS A 368 -0.08 -25.69 -12.14
C LYS A 368 -1.21 -24.67 -12.03
N VAL A 369 -1.69 -24.44 -10.81
CA VAL A 369 -2.65 -23.38 -10.51
C VAL A 369 -2.01 -22.42 -9.53
N VAL A 370 -2.25 -21.12 -9.72
CA VAL A 370 -1.71 -20.07 -8.86
C VAL A 370 -2.86 -19.18 -8.43
N SER A 371 -3.06 -19.02 -7.13
CA SER A 371 -4.03 -18.09 -6.56
C SER A 371 -3.31 -16.84 -6.13
N TYR A 372 -3.90 -15.69 -6.45
CA TYR A 372 -3.43 -14.37 -6.05
C TYR A 372 -4.51 -13.71 -5.19
N ASP A 373 -4.11 -13.17 -4.05
CA ASP A 373 -4.96 -12.28 -3.25
C ASP A 373 -4.94 -10.85 -3.82
N TYR A 374 -5.74 -9.96 -3.23
CA TYR A 374 -5.78 -8.54 -3.63
C TYR A 374 -4.49 -7.76 -3.32
N SER A 375 -3.64 -8.29 -2.44
CA SER A 375 -2.36 -7.70 -2.03
C SER A 375 -1.15 -8.27 -2.78
N LYS A 376 -1.41 -9.12 -3.79
CA LYS A 376 -0.42 -9.80 -4.64
C LYS A 376 0.42 -10.87 -3.95
N ASN A 377 0.05 -11.33 -2.74
CA ASN A 377 0.60 -12.60 -2.27
C ASN A 377 0.02 -13.73 -3.12
N PHE A 378 0.75 -14.84 -3.18
CA PHE A 378 0.34 -15.97 -3.98
C PHE A 378 0.75 -17.29 -3.35
N ALA A 379 -0.04 -18.31 -3.67
CA ALA A 379 0.30 -19.69 -3.46
C ALA A 379 0.00 -20.48 -4.73
N SER A 380 0.62 -21.64 -4.86
CA SER A 380 0.40 -22.50 -6.02
C SER A 380 0.30 -23.96 -5.61
N ASP A 381 -0.51 -24.70 -6.36
CA ASP A 381 -0.60 -26.15 -6.31
C ASP A 381 -0.38 -26.72 -7.72
N GLU A 382 0.20 -27.91 -7.82
CA GLU A 382 0.52 -28.54 -9.11
C GLU A 382 0.37 -30.06 -9.09
N MET A 383 0.01 -30.64 -10.24
CA MET A 383 -0.03 -32.09 -10.40
C MET A 383 0.21 -32.55 -11.83
N ASN A 384 0.71 -33.78 -11.97
CA ASN A 384 0.83 -34.46 -13.25
C ASN A 384 -0.47 -35.19 -13.59
N ILE A 385 -1.09 -34.86 -14.74
CA ILE A 385 -2.35 -35.46 -15.17
C ILE A 385 -2.24 -36.08 -16.56
N CYS A 386 -2.97 -37.18 -16.77
CA CYS A 386 -3.24 -37.74 -18.09
C CYS A 386 -4.75 -37.90 -18.28
N LEU A 387 -5.33 -37.16 -19.21
CA LEU A 387 -6.73 -37.27 -19.61
C LEU A 387 -6.87 -38.04 -20.93
N PHE A 388 -7.59 -39.16 -20.88
CA PHE A 388 -7.93 -39.96 -22.05
C PHE A 388 -9.44 -39.90 -22.31
N CYS A 389 -9.80 -39.56 -23.54
CA CYS A 389 -11.18 -39.62 -24.02
C CYS A 389 -11.42 -40.95 -24.74
N ILE A 390 -12.47 -41.66 -24.35
CA ILE A 390 -13.00 -42.78 -25.13
C ILE A 390 -14.07 -42.18 -26.04
N SER A 391 -13.88 -42.35 -27.35
CA SER A 391 -14.82 -41.93 -28.40
C SER A 391 -16.12 -42.72 -28.36
#